data_AF-A0A2K0XCU8-F1
#
_entry.id   AF-A0A2K0XCU8-F1
#
_cell.length_a   1.000
_cell.length_b   1.000
_cell.length_c   1.000
_cell.angle_alpha   90.00
_cell.angle_beta   90.00
_cell.angle_gamma   90.00
#
_symmetry.space_group_name_H-M   'P 1'
#
loop_
_entity.id
_entity.type
_entity.pdbx_description
1 polymer ?
#
loop_
_entity_poly.entity_id
_entity_poly.type
_entity_poly.pdbx_seq_one_letter_code
_entity_poly.pdbx_strand_id
1 'polypeptide(L)'
;MHYLWSDDYWLLLLQLYLKKPIGIKPLYSRAMVDLSLALHIPPQTLYEQMFKLRRLDTPRLEKLWKDYATHPNKLTRDVKRLRKMHGFGQAETFYDGVEINESFEQDFQPLKEDEELMPIMLIIILDLYFRLIPMTMVSDTPEIIKLAKQMRLKPQKVVEVMEVFQFCDPYLNSENLLIHPLLAPCQEIWQRYGNTNPEQLAALASQLKDYF
;
A
#
# COMPACT_ATOMS: atom_id res chain seq x y z
N MET A 1 13.39 -14.99 -13.61
CA MET A 1 12.90 -13.69 -14.14
C MET A 1 11.47 -13.52 -13.63
N HIS A 2 11.14 -12.41 -12.96
CA HIS A 2 9.73 -12.08 -12.72
C HIS A 2 9.11 -11.70 -14.06
N TYR A 3 8.03 -12.38 -14.45
CA TYR A 3 7.36 -12.21 -15.74
C TYR A 3 6.82 -10.78 -15.97
N LEU A 4 6.70 -9.98 -14.91
CA LEU A 4 6.21 -8.59 -14.94
C LEU A 4 7.30 -7.53 -15.16
N TRP A 5 8.58 -7.91 -15.15
CA TRP A 5 9.67 -6.93 -15.16
C TRP A 5 10.17 -6.62 -16.58
N SER A 6 10.05 -5.36 -16.99
CA SER A 6 10.72 -4.82 -18.19
C SER A 6 11.95 -4.00 -17.80
N ASP A 7 12.99 -4.07 -18.63
CA ASP A 7 14.22 -3.33 -18.38
C ASP A 7 14.07 -1.80 -18.47
N ASP A 8 13.02 -1.30 -19.13
CA ASP A 8 12.74 0.13 -19.19
C ASP A 8 12.33 0.69 -17.81
N TYR A 9 11.87 -0.17 -16.90
CA TYR A 9 11.46 0.21 -15.55
C TYR A 9 12.64 0.54 -14.63
N TRP A 10 13.87 0.13 -14.99
CA TRP A 10 15.07 0.45 -14.19
C TRP A 10 15.29 1.96 -14.03
N LEU A 11 14.95 2.76 -15.04
CA LEU A 11 15.14 4.20 -14.97
C LEU A 11 14.20 4.85 -13.95
N LEU A 12 12.96 4.35 -13.86
CA LEU A 12 11.98 4.79 -12.86
C LEU A 12 12.39 4.37 -11.46
N LEU A 13 12.83 3.12 -11.31
CA LEU A 13 13.27 2.61 -10.02
C LEU A 13 14.54 3.31 -9.52
N LEU A 14 15.47 3.65 -10.42
CA LEU A 14 16.65 4.46 -10.11
C LEU A 14 16.27 5.88 -9.70
N GLN A 15 15.31 6.51 -10.38
CA GLN A 15 14.79 7.82 -9.97
C GLN A 15 14.20 7.76 -8.55
N LEU A 16 13.43 6.71 -8.25
CA LEU A 16 12.89 6.50 -6.92
C LEU A 16 14.00 6.28 -5.88
N TYR A 17 15.00 5.46 -6.19
CA TYR A 17 16.15 5.18 -5.31
C TYR A 17 16.95 6.44 -4.95
N LEU A 18 17.18 7.33 -5.93
CA LEU A 18 17.95 8.55 -5.76
C LEU A 18 17.15 9.71 -5.12
N LYS A 19 15.82 9.60 -5.02
CA LYS A 19 15.01 10.56 -4.27
C LYS A 19 15.51 10.57 -2.81
N LYS A 20 15.64 11.73 -2.16
CA LYS A 20 16.10 11.77 -0.77
C LYS A 20 15.06 11.16 0.21
N PRO A 21 15.47 10.47 1.28
CA PRO A 21 16.84 10.00 1.56
C PRO A 21 17.27 8.92 0.57
N ILE A 22 18.49 9.01 0.02
CA ILE A 22 18.96 8.08 -1.03
C ILE A 22 19.01 6.67 -0.47
N GLY A 23 18.48 5.70 -1.22
CA GLY A 23 18.49 4.29 -0.84
C GLY A 23 17.20 3.56 -1.17
N ILE A 24 17.12 2.35 -0.63
CA ILE A 24 15.93 1.51 -0.68
C ILE A 24 14.80 2.23 0.06
N LYS A 25 13.63 2.33 -0.57
CA LYS A 25 12.44 2.92 0.04
C LYS A 25 11.67 1.88 0.83
N PRO A 26 10.98 2.27 1.91
CA PRO A 26 10.06 1.37 2.59
C PRO A 26 9.06 0.78 1.60
N LEU A 27 8.71 -0.49 1.84
CA LEU A 27 7.90 -1.32 0.94
C LEU A 27 6.60 -0.63 0.52
N TYR A 28 5.88 -0.03 1.46
CA TYR A 28 4.63 0.68 1.19
C TYR A 28 4.75 2.21 1.31
N SER A 29 5.97 2.75 1.19
CA SER A 29 6.12 4.21 1.10
C SER A 29 5.30 4.76 -0.07
N ARG A 30 4.70 5.95 0.09
CA ARG A 30 3.82 6.54 -0.93
C ARG A 30 4.40 6.50 -2.34
N ALA A 31 5.69 6.85 -2.47
CA ALA A 31 6.38 6.88 -3.76
C ALA A 31 6.66 5.49 -4.36
N MET A 32 6.77 4.44 -3.53
CA MET A 32 6.84 3.06 -3.99
C MET A 32 5.48 2.61 -4.50
N VAL A 33 4.42 2.85 -3.72
CA VAL A 33 3.05 2.49 -4.09
C VAL A 33 2.60 3.22 -5.35
N ASP A 34 2.83 4.53 -5.46
CA ASP A 34 2.49 5.31 -6.67
C ASP A 34 3.19 4.73 -7.91
N LEU A 35 4.45 4.28 -7.78
CA LEU A 35 5.17 3.63 -8.87
C LEU A 35 4.61 2.24 -9.18
N SER A 36 4.24 1.47 -8.15
CA SER A 36 3.59 0.17 -8.29
C SER A 36 2.26 0.27 -9.03
N LEU A 37 1.40 1.22 -8.65
CA LEU A 37 0.13 1.48 -9.33
C LEU A 37 0.36 1.88 -10.78
N ALA A 38 1.31 2.78 -11.04
CA ALA A 38 1.60 3.25 -12.41
C ALA A 38 2.20 2.16 -13.33
N LEU A 39 2.78 1.11 -12.76
CA LEU A 39 3.36 0.00 -13.51
C LEU A 39 2.52 -1.27 -13.46
N HIS A 40 1.45 -1.31 -12.65
CA HIS A 40 0.72 -2.52 -12.26
C HIS A 40 1.65 -3.64 -11.80
N ILE A 41 2.65 -3.27 -10.97
CA ILE A 41 3.61 -4.20 -10.39
C ILE A 41 3.50 -4.12 -8.86
N PRO A 42 3.24 -5.23 -8.15
CA PRO A 42 3.14 -5.22 -6.70
C PRO A 42 4.36 -4.59 -6.01
N PRO A 43 4.18 -3.84 -4.91
CA PRO A 43 5.28 -3.17 -4.20
C PRO A 43 6.44 -4.10 -3.84
N GLN A 44 6.14 -5.35 -3.48
CA GLN A 44 7.14 -6.36 -3.13
C GLN A 44 8.13 -6.62 -4.29
N THR A 45 7.64 -6.71 -5.52
CA THR A 45 8.48 -6.95 -6.69
C THR A 45 9.39 -5.76 -7.00
N LEU A 46 8.89 -4.53 -6.83
CA LEU A 46 9.72 -3.32 -6.97
C LEU A 46 10.77 -3.22 -5.87
N TYR A 47 10.39 -3.52 -4.63
CA TYR A 47 11.28 -3.52 -3.48
C TYR A 47 12.45 -4.48 -3.67
N GLU A 48 12.19 -5.70 -4.15
CA GLU A 48 13.22 -6.68 -4.49
C GLU A 48 14.14 -6.19 -5.63
N GLN A 49 13.59 -5.53 -6.66
CA GLN A 49 14.41 -4.95 -7.73
C GLN A 49 15.32 -3.83 -7.19
N MET A 50 14.90 -3.08 -6.15
CA MET A 50 15.77 -2.04 -5.56
C MET A 50 17.03 -2.65 -4.93
N PHE A 51 16.96 -3.87 -4.38
CA PHE A 51 18.15 -4.55 -3.87
C PHE A 51 19.13 -4.89 -4.99
N LYS A 52 18.63 -5.37 -6.13
CA LYS A 52 19.49 -5.63 -7.31
C LYS A 52 20.12 -4.36 -7.84
N LEU A 53 19.35 -3.27 -7.89
CA LEU A 53 19.85 -1.94 -8.25
C LEU A 53 20.97 -1.49 -7.32
N ARG A 54 20.79 -1.65 -6.00
CA ARG A 54 21.79 -1.27 -4.99
C ARG A 54 23.09 -2.07 -5.12
N ARG A 55 22.97 -3.38 -5.39
CA ARG A 55 24.12 -4.28 -5.54
C ARG A 55 24.81 -4.15 -6.90
N LEU A 56 24.17 -3.48 -7.85
CA LEU A 56 24.61 -3.39 -9.25
C LEU A 56 24.83 -4.78 -9.85
N ASP A 57 23.89 -5.70 -9.62
CA ASP A 57 24.01 -7.14 -9.93
C ASP A 57 24.33 -7.47 -11.41
N THR A 58 24.27 -6.49 -12.32
CA THR A 58 24.58 -6.69 -13.74
C THR A 58 25.41 -5.54 -14.31
N PRO A 59 26.26 -5.77 -15.35
CA PRO A 59 26.99 -4.70 -16.02
C PRO A 59 26.10 -3.59 -16.60
N ARG A 60 24.86 -3.93 -16.95
CA ARG A 60 23.85 -2.97 -17.40
C ARG A 60 23.45 -2.01 -16.28
N LEU A 61 23.22 -2.53 -15.07
CA LEU A 61 22.91 -1.71 -13.90
C LEU A 61 24.08 -0.81 -13.52
N GLU A 62 25.32 -1.32 -13.60
CA GLU A 62 26.52 -0.49 -13.41
C GLU A 62 26.60 0.66 -14.41
N LYS A 63 26.33 0.38 -15.70
CA LYS A 63 26.30 1.41 -16.75
C LYS A 63 25.20 2.43 -16.48
N LEU A 64 23.98 1.97 -16.18
CA LEU A 64 22.86 2.84 -15.83
C LEU A 64 23.20 3.74 -14.64
N TRP A 65 23.82 3.18 -13.60
CA TRP A 65 24.25 3.93 -12.43
C TRP A 65 25.26 5.01 -12.81
N LYS A 66 26.32 4.67 -13.56
CA LYS A 66 27.32 5.64 -14.05
C LYS A 66 26.69 6.76 -14.89
N ASP A 67 25.70 6.43 -15.72
CA ASP A 67 25.07 7.36 -16.65
C ASP A 67 24.14 8.38 -15.97
N TYR A 68 23.57 8.05 -14.81
CA TYR A 68 22.48 8.82 -14.19
C TYR A 68 22.68 9.22 -12.72
N ALA A 69 23.48 8.49 -11.93
CA ALA A 69 23.59 8.72 -10.48
C ALA A 69 24.08 10.13 -10.11
N THR A 70 24.97 10.70 -10.92
CA THR A 70 25.48 12.07 -10.77
C THR A 70 24.77 13.09 -11.67
N HIS A 71 23.79 12.66 -12.48
CA HIS A 71 23.12 13.47 -13.48
C HIS A 71 21.58 13.52 -13.27
N PRO A 72 21.08 14.08 -12.15
CA PRO A 72 19.66 14.04 -11.78
C PRO A 72 18.74 14.75 -12.80
N ASN A 73 19.22 15.81 -13.45
CA ASN A 73 18.46 16.53 -14.48
C ASN A 73 18.27 15.68 -15.74
N LYS A 74 19.32 14.95 -16.15
CA LYS A 74 19.26 14.00 -17.27
C LYS A 74 18.28 12.87 -16.95
N LEU A 75 18.41 12.27 -15.76
CA LEU A 75 17.51 11.22 -15.29
C LEU A 75 16.05 11.68 -15.32
N THR A 76 15.76 12.86 -14.79
CA THR A 76 14.41 13.42 -14.75
C THR A 76 13.85 13.65 -16.15
N ARG A 77 14.66 14.18 -17.07
CA ARG A 77 14.25 14.40 -18.46
C ARG A 77 13.93 13.08 -19.17
N ASP A 78 14.79 12.08 -19.00
CA ASP A 78 14.67 10.82 -19.72
C ASP A 78 13.51 9.98 -19.15
N VAL A 79 13.28 10.00 -17.83
CA VAL A 79 12.06 9.47 -17.20
C VAL A 79 10.80 10.15 -17.72
N LYS A 80 10.79 11.49 -17.81
CA LYS A 80 9.64 12.24 -18.37
C LYS A 80 9.36 11.84 -19.81
N ARG A 81 10.40 11.54 -20.61
CA ARG A 81 10.24 11.07 -21.99
C ARG A 81 9.62 9.67 -22.01
N LEU A 82 10.12 8.77 -21.18
CA LEU A 82 9.66 7.39 -21.08
C LEU A 82 8.18 7.31 -20.64
N ARG A 83 7.76 8.11 -19.66
CA ARG A 83 6.34 8.22 -19.25
C ARG A 83 5.41 8.78 -20.34
N LYS A 84 5.94 9.45 -21.36
CA LYS A 84 5.16 9.99 -22.49
C LYS A 84 5.07 9.02 -23.67
N MET A 85 5.81 7.91 -23.65
CA MET A 85 5.73 6.91 -24.71
C MET A 85 4.39 6.16 -24.61
N HIS A 86 3.69 6.03 -25.73
CA HIS A 86 2.39 5.36 -25.79
C HIS A 86 2.55 3.88 -25.42
N GLY A 87 1.71 3.36 -24.52
CA GLY A 87 1.81 1.98 -24.03
C GLY A 87 2.66 1.80 -22.76
N PHE A 88 3.33 2.85 -22.27
CA PHE A 88 4.13 2.75 -21.06
C PHE A 88 3.23 2.60 -19.81
N GLY A 89 3.32 1.44 -19.14
CA GLY A 89 2.47 1.12 -17.98
C GLY A 89 1.08 0.58 -18.32
N GLN A 90 0.79 0.23 -19.58
CA GLN A 90 -0.49 -0.37 -19.95
C GLN A 90 -0.50 -1.87 -19.64
N ALA A 91 -0.86 -2.21 -18.40
CA ALA A 91 -1.23 -3.58 -18.07
C ALA A 91 -2.66 -3.91 -18.54
N GLU A 92 -3.53 -2.91 -18.68
CA GLU A 92 -4.90 -3.08 -19.19
C GLU A 92 -4.93 -3.77 -20.55
N THR A 93 -4.02 -3.44 -21.48
CA THR A 93 -3.95 -4.10 -22.80
C THR A 93 -3.43 -5.55 -22.75
N PHE A 94 -2.80 -5.95 -21.64
CA PHE A 94 -2.28 -7.31 -21.45
C PHE A 94 -3.26 -8.22 -20.70
N TYR A 95 -4.12 -7.64 -19.85
CA TYR A 95 -5.10 -8.36 -19.03
C TYR A 95 -6.54 -8.26 -19.54
N ASP A 96 -6.74 -7.65 -20.70
CA ASP A 96 -8.05 -7.54 -21.36
C ASP A 96 -8.65 -8.95 -21.58
N GLY A 97 -9.67 -9.31 -20.79
CA GLY A 97 -10.37 -10.59 -20.84
C GLY A 97 -9.96 -11.67 -19.82
N VAL A 98 -9.10 -11.36 -18.84
CA VAL A 98 -8.83 -12.26 -17.71
C VAL A 98 -9.49 -11.72 -16.43
N GLU A 99 -10.42 -12.48 -15.85
CA GLU A 99 -10.97 -12.20 -14.51
C GLU A 99 -9.83 -12.34 -13.47
N ILE A 100 -9.11 -11.26 -13.21
CA ILE A 100 -8.15 -11.19 -12.10
C ILE A 100 -8.92 -10.77 -10.85
N ASN A 101 -9.39 -11.77 -10.10
CA ASN A 101 -9.75 -11.55 -8.71
C ASN A 101 -8.49 -11.09 -7.94
N GLU A 102 -8.64 -9.99 -7.19
CA GLU A 102 -7.69 -9.47 -6.19
C GLU A 102 -6.40 -8.84 -6.76
N SER A 103 -6.57 -7.72 -7.45
CA SER A 103 -5.45 -6.83 -7.77
C SER A 103 -5.08 -6.01 -6.52
N PHE A 104 -3.79 -5.98 -6.14
CA PHE A 104 -3.31 -5.23 -4.96
C PHE A 104 -3.67 -3.74 -5.04
N GLU A 105 -3.89 -3.23 -6.26
CA GLU A 105 -4.27 -1.85 -6.52
C GLU A 105 -5.55 -1.46 -5.79
N GLN A 106 -6.51 -2.39 -5.65
CA GLN A 106 -7.79 -2.13 -4.97
C GLN A 106 -7.59 -1.74 -3.51
N ASP A 107 -6.59 -2.30 -2.83
CA ASP A 107 -6.32 -1.98 -1.43
C ASP A 107 -5.88 -0.50 -1.23
N PHE A 108 -5.38 0.14 -2.30
CA PHE A 108 -4.92 1.53 -2.32
C PHE A 108 -5.91 2.50 -3.01
N GLN A 109 -7.10 2.03 -3.39
CA GLN A 109 -8.18 2.87 -3.89
C GLN A 109 -9.16 3.25 -2.78
N PRO A 110 -9.82 4.42 -2.86
CA PRO A 110 -10.91 4.77 -1.96
C PRO A 110 -12.04 3.73 -2.00
N LEU A 111 -12.68 3.48 -0.86
CA LEU A 111 -13.88 2.65 -0.79
C LEU A 111 -15.04 3.34 -1.52
N LYS A 112 -15.95 2.56 -2.11
CA LYS A 112 -17.15 3.09 -2.76
C LYS A 112 -18.15 3.63 -1.75
N GLU A 113 -18.14 3.06 -0.54
CA GLU A 113 -19.04 3.37 0.56
C GLU A 113 -18.60 4.61 1.33
N ASP A 114 -17.30 4.93 1.33
CA ASP A 114 -16.71 6.09 1.99
C ASP A 114 -15.36 6.47 1.34
N GLU A 115 -15.35 7.55 0.56
CA GLU A 115 -14.15 8.02 -0.18
C GLU A 115 -13.02 8.50 0.74
N GLU A 116 -13.28 8.75 2.03
CA GLU A 116 -12.22 9.08 3.00
C GLU A 116 -11.38 7.85 3.37
N LEU A 117 -11.90 6.64 3.15
CA LEU A 117 -11.29 5.38 3.57
C LEU A 117 -10.72 4.59 2.39
N MET A 118 -9.64 3.85 2.65
CA MET A 118 -9.08 2.83 1.75
C MET A 118 -8.99 1.50 2.50
N PRO A 119 -9.01 0.35 1.81
CA PRO A 119 -8.85 -0.96 2.47
C PRO A 119 -7.58 -1.05 3.33
N ILE A 120 -6.44 -0.49 2.92
CA ILE A 120 -5.24 -0.46 3.77
C ILE A 120 -5.45 0.27 5.12
N MET A 121 -6.33 1.27 5.18
CA MET A 121 -6.65 1.95 6.44
C MET A 121 -7.43 1.01 7.35
N LEU A 122 -8.36 0.23 6.81
CA LEU A 122 -9.10 -0.78 7.55
C LEU A 122 -8.17 -1.85 8.12
N ILE A 123 -7.15 -2.30 7.37
CA ILE A 123 -6.12 -3.23 7.86
C ILE A 123 -5.36 -2.63 9.06
N ILE A 124 -4.95 -1.37 8.95
CA ILE A 124 -4.24 -0.68 10.04
C ILE A 124 -5.14 -0.47 11.26
N ILE A 125 -6.43 -0.17 11.06
CA ILE A 125 -7.40 0.00 12.15
C ILE A 125 -7.68 -1.34 12.83
N LEU A 126 -7.78 -2.44 12.08
CA LEU A 126 -7.94 -3.80 12.62
C LEU A 126 -6.75 -4.19 13.51
N ASP A 127 -5.53 -3.84 13.11
CA ASP A 127 -4.34 -4.02 13.95
C ASP A 127 -4.44 -3.24 15.28
N LEU A 128 -4.98 -2.02 15.27
CA LEU A 128 -5.20 -1.27 16.50
C LEU A 128 -6.37 -1.84 17.32
N TYR A 129 -7.43 -2.31 16.66
CA TYR A 129 -8.59 -2.95 17.28
C TYR A 129 -8.15 -4.10 18.20
N PHE A 130 -7.27 -4.99 17.73
CA PHE A 130 -6.75 -6.10 18.54
C PHE A 130 -5.86 -5.70 19.72
N ARG A 131 -5.39 -4.45 19.75
CA ARG A 131 -4.56 -3.93 20.86
C ARG A 131 -5.36 -3.16 21.91
N LEU A 132 -6.59 -2.77 21.59
CA LEU A 132 -7.46 -2.02 22.48
C LEU A 132 -8.52 -2.93 23.09
N ILE A 133 -9.04 -2.51 24.23
CA ILE A 133 -10.19 -3.16 24.87
C ILE A 133 -11.43 -2.38 24.42
N PRO A 134 -12.59 -3.00 24.16
CA PRO A 134 -13.78 -2.31 23.63
C PRO A 134 -14.15 -1.01 24.35
N MET A 135 -14.06 -0.98 25.68
CA MET A 135 -14.37 0.21 26.49
C MET A 135 -13.42 1.41 26.27
N THR A 136 -12.24 1.19 25.68
CA THR A 136 -11.26 2.23 25.36
C THR A 136 -11.27 2.62 23.88
N MET A 137 -12.16 2.04 23.06
CA MET A 137 -12.29 2.38 21.64
C MET A 137 -13.13 3.66 21.47
N VAL A 138 -12.63 4.78 21.99
CA VAL A 138 -13.31 6.10 21.99
C VAL A 138 -12.42 7.18 21.37
N SER A 139 -13.02 8.28 20.90
CA SER A 139 -12.32 9.33 20.13
C SER A 139 -11.17 10.01 20.88
N ASP A 140 -11.21 9.96 22.21
CA ASP A 140 -10.27 10.65 23.09
C ASP A 140 -9.05 9.77 23.45
N THR A 141 -9.07 8.48 23.05
CA THR A 141 -7.97 7.54 23.29
C THR A 141 -6.72 7.97 22.52
N PRO A 142 -5.54 8.13 23.17
CA PRO A 142 -4.33 8.64 22.53
C PRO A 142 -3.89 7.87 21.28
N GLU A 143 -4.03 6.55 21.28
CA GLU A 143 -3.68 5.67 20.17
C GLU A 143 -4.59 5.93 18.95
N ILE A 144 -5.89 6.17 19.18
CA ILE A 144 -6.87 6.51 18.15
C ILE A 144 -6.58 7.89 17.57
N ILE A 145 -6.32 8.89 18.41
CA ILE A 145 -5.96 10.25 17.96
C ILE A 145 -4.69 10.22 17.10
N LYS A 146 -3.67 9.49 17.56
CA LYS A 146 -2.39 9.35 16.83
C LYS A 146 -2.61 8.68 15.47
N LEU A 147 -3.36 7.58 15.42
CA LEU A 147 -3.63 6.85 14.20
C LEU A 147 -4.46 7.68 13.21
N ALA A 148 -5.52 8.33 13.68
CA ALA A 148 -6.36 9.21 12.87
C ALA A 148 -5.55 10.35 12.25
N LYS A 149 -4.69 11.01 13.05
CA LYS A 149 -3.80 12.07 12.56
C LYS A 149 -2.85 11.57 11.47
N GLN A 150 -2.30 10.36 11.62
CA GLN A 150 -1.42 9.75 10.62
C GLN A 150 -2.17 9.54 9.30
N MET A 151 -3.37 8.96 9.34
CA MET A 151 -4.19 8.70 8.15
C MET A 151 -4.97 9.92 7.65
N ARG A 152 -4.82 11.09 8.31
CA ARG A 152 -5.55 12.34 8.04
C ARG A 152 -7.07 12.22 8.18
N LEU A 153 -7.52 11.36 9.08
CA LEU A 153 -8.92 11.17 9.43
C LEU A 153 -9.27 11.90 10.74
N LYS A 154 -10.57 12.06 10.99
CA LYS A 154 -11.05 12.41 12.33
C LYS A 154 -11.00 11.19 13.26
N PRO A 155 -10.69 11.33 14.56
CA PRO A 155 -10.73 10.22 15.51
C PRO A 155 -12.08 9.47 15.51
N GLN A 156 -13.19 10.18 15.33
CA GLN A 156 -14.53 9.59 15.24
C GLN A 156 -14.67 8.59 14.10
N LYS A 157 -14.01 8.84 12.95
CA LYS A 157 -14.04 7.93 11.80
C LYS A 157 -13.31 6.61 12.10
N VAL A 158 -12.22 6.67 12.88
CA VAL A 158 -11.52 5.45 13.33
C VAL A 158 -12.39 4.65 14.32
N VAL A 159 -13.07 5.33 15.24
CA VAL A 159 -14.00 4.70 16.19
C VAL A 159 -15.17 4.03 15.45
N GLU A 160 -15.78 4.71 14.48
CA GLU A 160 -16.85 4.15 13.63
C GLU A 160 -16.43 2.83 12.97
N VAL A 161 -15.21 2.77 12.42
CA VAL A 161 -14.67 1.52 11.83
C VAL A 161 -14.46 0.45 12.91
N MET A 162 -13.97 0.80 14.09
CA MET A 162 -13.80 -0.15 15.21
C MET A 162 -15.14 -0.72 15.68
N GLU A 163 -16.19 0.10 15.74
CA GLU A 163 -17.55 -0.36 16.06
C GLU A 163 -18.01 -1.42 15.05
N VAL A 164 -17.79 -1.20 13.75
CA VAL A 164 -18.13 -2.20 12.72
C VAL A 164 -17.30 -3.48 12.87
N PHE A 165 -16.01 -3.38 13.26
CA PHE A 165 -15.20 -4.56 13.54
C PHE A 165 -15.69 -5.34 14.77
N GLN A 166 -16.25 -4.67 15.79
CA GLN A 166 -16.86 -5.39 16.92
C GLN A 166 -18.01 -6.30 16.47
N PHE A 167 -18.77 -5.91 15.44
CA PHE A 167 -19.81 -6.77 14.85
C PHE A 167 -19.24 -7.91 13.98
N CYS A 168 -18.01 -7.77 13.49
CA CYS A 168 -17.32 -8.84 12.75
C CYS A 168 -16.66 -9.86 13.71
N ASP A 169 -16.41 -9.46 14.95
CA ASP A 169 -15.70 -10.25 15.95
C ASP A 169 -16.60 -11.38 16.51
N PRO A 170 -16.27 -12.66 16.25
CA PRO A 170 -17.09 -13.78 16.71
C PRO A 170 -17.09 -13.94 18.24
N TYR A 171 -16.16 -13.30 18.96
CA TYR A 171 -16.10 -13.32 20.41
C TYR A 171 -17.00 -12.26 21.07
N LEU A 172 -17.44 -11.27 20.30
CA LEU A 172 -18.40 -10.27 20.76
C LEU A 172 -19.79 -10.69 20.28
N ASN A 173 -20.57 -11.29 21.19
CA ASN A 173 -21.94 -11.71 20.92
C ASN A 173 -22.80 -10.52 20.47
N SER A 174 -23.03 -10.42 19.17
CA SER A 174 -23.88 -9.41 18.56
C SER A 174 -25.16 -10.08 18.09
N GLU A 175 -26.17 -10.19 18.96
CA GLU A 175 -27.52 -10.67 18.57
C GLU A 175 -28.27 -9.63 17.71
N ASN A 176 -27.68 -8.45 17.50
CA ASN A 176 -28.28 -7.34 16.78
C ASN A 176 -27.82 -7.28 15.31
N LEU A 177 -28.78 -7.02 14.42
CA LEU A 177 -28.53 -6.71 13.02
C LEU A 177 -27.84 -5.33 12.91
N LEU A 178 -26.57 -5.29 12.50
CA LEU A 178 -25.93 -4.05 12.09
C LEU A 178 -26.22 -3.76 10.61
N ILE A 179 -26.83 -2.61 10.32
CA ILE A 179 -26.93 -2.08 8.96
C ILE A 179 -25.96 -0.90 8.87
N HIS A 180 -24.76 -1.14 8.34
CA HIS A 180 -23.74 -0.12 8.17
C HIS A 180 -23.09 -0.23 6.77
N PRO A 181 -22.86 0.88 6.05
CA PRO A 181 -22.22 0.85 4.74
C PRO A 181 -20.87 0.14 4.75
N LEU A 182 -20.07 0.37 5.80
CA LEU A 182 -18.74 -0.25 5.95
C LEU A 182 -18.77 -1.72 6.38
N LEU A 183 -19.94 -2.35 6.59
CA LEU A 183 -20.00 -3.73 7.06
C LEU A 183 -19.33 -4.69 6.06
N ALA A 184 -19.67 -4.59 4.78
CA ALA A 184 -19.09 -5.45 3.74
C ALA A 184 -17.56 -5.32 3.62
N PRO A 185 -16.97 -4.12 3.46
CA PRO A 185 -15.52 -3.99 3.39
C PRO A 185 -14.81 -4.38 4.71
N CYS A 186 -15.39 -4.09 5.88
CA CYS A 186 -14.82 -4.56 7.14
C CYS A 186 -14.86 -6.09 7.26
N GLN A 187 -15.94 -6.75 6.82
CA GLN A 187 -16.03 -8.21 6.80
C GLN A 187 -14.99 -8.84 5.87
N GLU A 188 -14.74 -8.25 4.70
CA GLU A 188 -13.69 -8.72 3.79
C GLU A 188 -12.29 -8.64 4.43
N ILE A 189 -11.97 -7.51 5.07
CA ILE A 189 -10.71 -7.34 5.81
C ILE A 189 -10.62 -8.31 6.99
N TRP A 190 -11.72 -8.52 7.71
CA TRP A 190 -11.78 -9.49 8.80
C TRP A 190 -11.56 -10.92 8.30
N GLN A 191 -12.14 -11.31 7.16
CA GLN A 191 -11.93 -12.62 6.57
C GLN A 191 -10.47 -12.84 6.17
N ARG A 192 -9.82 -11.80 5.60
CA ARG A 192 -8.41 -11.86 5.20
C ARG A 192 -7.44 -11.89 6.39
N TYR A 193 -7.71 -11.14 7.45
CA TYR A 193 -6.72 -10.87 8.50
C TYR A 193 -7.16 -11.16 9.94
N GLY A 194 -8.47 -11.20 10.21
CA GLY A 194 -9.03 -11.32 11.57
C GLY A 194 -8.68 -12.63 12.27
N ASN A 195 -8.43 -13.71 11.52
CA ASN A 195 -8.00 -15.01 12.05
C ASN A 195 -6.51 -15.33 11.79
N THR A 196 -5.75 -14.35 11.29
CA THR A 196 -4.32 -14.55 11.00
C THR A 196 -3.46 -14.39 12.26
N ASN A 197 -2.17 -14.73 12.16
CA ASN A 197 -1.25 -14.51 13.27
C ASN A 197 -1.17 -12.99 13.58
N PRO A 198 -1.47 -12.55 14.83
CA PRO A 198 -1.42 -11.14 15.21
C PRO A 198 -0.08 -10.45 14.91
N GLU A 199 1.03 -11.18 14.98
CA GLU A 199 2.35 -10.64 14.63
C GLU A 199 2.49 -10.31 13.15
N GLN A 200 1.87 -11.12 12.27
CA GLN A 200 1.89 -10.88 10.83
C GLN A 200 1.05 -9.65 10.47
N LEU A 201 -0.14 -9.52 11.06
CA LEU A 201 -0.98 -8.33 10.91
C LEU A 201 -0.27 -7.08 11.45
N ALA A 202 0.35 -7.17 12.62
CA ALA A 202 1.10 -6.05 13.20
C ALA A 202 2.29 -5.62 12.33
N ALA A 203 3.04 -6.58 11.78
CA ALA A 203 4.13 -6.31 10.84
C ALA A 203 3.61 -5.62 9.57
N LEU A 204 2.54 -6.15 8.96
CA LEU A 204 1.93 -5.58 7.78
C LEU A 204 1.40 -4.16 8.04
N ALA A 205 0.61 -3.96 9.09
CA ALA A 205 0.08 -2.66 9.47
C ALA A 205 1.20 -1.65 9.77
N SER A 206 2.31 -2.09 10.37
CA SER A 206 3.48 -1.24 10.57
C SER A 206 4.12 -0.80 9.25
N GLN A 207 4.18 -1.66 8.23
CA GLN A 207 4.71 -1.29 6.93
C GLN A 207 3.74 -0.40 6.14
N LEU A 208 2.44 -0.70 6.18
CA LEU A 208 1.39 0.09 5.50
C LEU A 208 1.31 1.53 6.02
N LYS A 209 1.65 1.74 7.30
CA LYS A 209 1.77 3.07 7.91
C LYS A 209 2.76 4.00 7.20
N ASP A 210 3.77 3.48 6.50
CA ASP A 210 4.74 4.28 5.73
C ASP A 210 4.13 4.94 4.48
N TYR A 211 2.91 4.55 4.11
CA TYR A 211 2.17 5.17 3.01
C TYR A 211 1.72 6.60 3.32
N PHE A 212 1.53 6.94 4.60
CA PHE A 212 0.97 8.19 5.08
C PHE A 212 2.03 9.19 5.55
#